data_AF-A0A1Z1W2G0-F1
#
_entry.id   AF-A0A1Z1W2G0-F1
#
_cell.length_a   1.000
_cell.length_b   1.000
_cell.length_c   1.000
_cell.angle_alpha   90.00
_cell.angle_beta   90.00
_cell.angle_gamma   90.00
#
_symmetry.space_group_name_H-M   'P 1'
#
loop_
_entity.id
_entity.type
_entity.pdbx_description
1 polymer ?
#
loop_
_entity_poly.entity_id
_entity_poly.type
_entity_poly.pdbx_seq_one_letter_code
_entity_poly.pdbx_strand_id
1 'polypeptide(L)' 'MARTVVRERLAAGAQIIGPVTSVFWHAGEFGTGEEWQLLLKTTVEQYPELEKQRS' A
#
# COMPACT_ATOMS: atom_id res chain seq x y z
N MET A 1 3.94 6.35 -5.50
CA MET A 1 2.65 6.28 -4.79
C MET A 1 2.64 7.08 -3.49
N ALA A 2 3.31 6.64 -2.40
CA ALA A 2 3.26 7.29 -1.08
C ALA A 2 3.40 8.83 -1.08
N ARG A 3 4.45 9.35 -1.75
CA ARG A 3 4.69 10.79 -1.86
C ARG A 3 3.61 11.52 -2.66
N THR A 4 3.08 10.89 -3.70
CA THR A 4 2.05 11.45 -4.58
C THR A 4 0.74 11.62 -3.84
N VAL A 5 0.25 10.55 -3.21
CA VAL A 5 -1.06 10.55 -2.52
C VAL A 5 -1.08 11.50 -1.32
N VAL A 6 0.06 11.72 -0.65
CA VAL A 6 0.17 12.72 0.42
C VAL A 6 0.19 14.15 -0.14
N ARG A 7 0.93 14.40 -1.23
CA ARG A 7 0.96 15.73 -1.86
C ARG A 7 -0.38 16.15 -2.42
N GLU A 8 -1.10 15.22 -3.01
CA GLU A 8 -2.44 15.44 -3.57
C GLU A 8 -3.52 15.49 -2.48
N ARG A 9 -3.12 15.35 -1.20
CA ARG A 9 -4.01 15.35 -0.03
C ARG A 9 -5.07 14.23 -0.07
N LEU A 10 -4.83 13.20 -0.86
CA LEU A 10 -5.64 11.97 -0.89
C LEU A 10 -5.34 11.08 0.31
N ALA A 11 -4.18 11.26 0.95
CA ALA A 11 -3.85 10.71 2.25
C ALA A 11 -3.23 11.80 3.14
N ALA A 12 -3.55 11.79 4.44
CA ALA A 12 -2.92 12.68 5.42
C ALA A 12 -1.47 12.26 5.73
N GLY A 13 -1.14 10.99 5.54
CA GLY A 13 0.19 10.46 5.76
C GLY A 13 0.36 9.04 5.23
N ALA A 14 1.62 8.63 5.13
CA ALA A 14 2.03 7.31 4.64
C ALA A 14 3.20 6.78 5.48
N GLN A 15 3.21 5.47 5.76
CA GLN A 15 4.33 4.75 6.34
C GLN A 15 4.77 3.65 5.38
N ILE A 16 6.07 3.58 5.11
CA ILE A 16 6.70 2.52 4.32
C ILE A 16 7.36 1.57 5.32
N ILE A 17 6.98 0.31 5.29
CA ILE A 17 7.42 -0.71 6.24
C ILE A 17 8.11 -1.82 5.46
N GLY A 18 9.35 -2.13 5.82
CA GLY A 18 10.09 -3.25 5.24
C GLY A 18 11.61 -3.07 5.21
N PRO A 19 12.34 -4.05 4.67
CA PRO A 19 11.81 -5.26 4.03
C PRO A 19 11.07 -6.18 5.01
N VAL A 20 9.97 -6.81 4.56
CA VAL A 20 9.25 -7.86 5.30
C VAL A 20 9.22 -9.13 4.46
N THR A 21 9.24 -10.29 5.13
CA THR A 21 9.00 -11.57 4.44
C THR A 21 7.50 -11.81 4.31
N SER A 22 7.04 -11.87 3.07
CA SER A 22 5.72 -12.34 2.70
C SER A 22 5.72 -13.86 2.58
N VAL A 23 4.63 -14.48 2.98
CA VAL A 23 4.42 -15.94 2.93
C VAL A 23 3.07 -16.17 2.29
N PHE A 24 3.04 -16.91 1.18
CA PHE A 24 1.83 -17.02 0.35
C PHE A 24 1.66 -18.40 -0.26
N TRP A 25 0.42 -18.69 -0.68
CA TRP A 25 0.11 -19.77 -1.61
C TRP A 25 -0.28 -19.17 -2.95
N HIS A 26 0.35 -19.60 -4.03
CA HIS A 26 0.00 -19.19 -5.39
C HIS A 26 0.06 -20.39 -6.33
N ALA A 27 -0.98 -20.57 -7.15
CA ALA A 27 -1.07 -21.68 -8.10
C ALA A 27 -0.85 -23.09 -7.48
N GLY A 28 -1.19 -23.28 -6.21
CA GLY A 28 -1.00 -24.55 -5.49
C GLY A 28 0.40 -24.74 -4.89
N GLU A 29 1.28 -23.74 -4.99
CA GLU A 29 2.62 -23.76 -4.43
C GLU A 29 2.73 -22.79 -3.24
N PHE A 30 3.40 -23.25 -2.18
CA PHE A 30 3.76 -22.42 -1.03
C PHE A 30 5.07 -21.69 -1.32
N GLY A 31 5.10 -20.39 -1.05
CA GLY A 31 6.25 -19.55 -1.32
C GLY A 31 6.49 -18.50 -0.25
N THR A 32 7.69 -17.93 -0.29
CA THR A 32 8.05 -16.73 0.48
C THR A 32 8.68 -15.70 -0.46
N GLY A 33 8.54 -14.42 -0.13
CA GLY A 33 9.11 -13.32 -0.91
C GLY A 33 9.43 -12.11 -0.04
N GLU A 34 10.30 -11.22 -0.52
CA GLU A 34 10.55 -9.94 0.15
C GLU A 34 9.56 -8.89 -0.37
N GLU A 35 8.87 -8.22 0.53
CA GLU A 35 7.88 -7.19 0.21
C GLU A 35 8.08 -5.93 1.06
N TRP A 36 7.50 -4.83 0.59
CA TRP A 36 7.34 -3.60 1.34
C TRP A 36 5.86 -3.29 1.49
N GLN A 37 5.42 -3.03 2.71
CA GLN A 37 4.05 -2.64 3.00
C GLN A 37 3.94 -1.12 3.06
N LEU A 38 2.92 -0.58 2.39
CA LEU A 38 2.56 0.82 2.46
C LEU A 38 1.28 0.99 3.29
N LEU A 39 1.37 1.70 4.41
CA LEU A 39 0.22 2.07 5.23
C LEU A 39 -0.17 3.53 4.99
N LEU A 40 -1.37 3.76 4.48
CA LEU A 40 -1.91 5.10 4.19
C LEU A 40 -3.00 5.45 5.19
N LYS A 41 -2.98 6.68 5.70
CA LYS A 41 -4.05 7.23 6.56
C LYS A 41 -4.84 8.24 5.76
N THR A 42 -6.13 7.99 5.56
CA THR A 42 -7.04 8.86 4.81
C THR A 42 -8.42 8.93 5.48
N THR A 43 -9.29 9.80 4.99
CA THR A 43 -10.70 9.85 5.41
C THR A 43 -11.56 8.98 4.51
N VAL A 44 -12.77 8.64 4.96
CA VAL A 44 -13.71 7.82 4.17
C VAL A 44 -14.09 8.52 2.86
N GLU A 45 -14.20 9.84 2.88
CA GLU A 45 -14.58 10.67 1.72
C GLU A 45 -13.48 10.70 0.66
N GLN A 46 -12.21 10.62 1.06
CA GLN A 46 -11.06 10.64 0.15
C GLN A 46 -10.68 9.24 -0.34
N TYR A 47 -11.16 8.18 0.31
CA TYR A 47 -10.85 6.79 -0.07
C TYR A 47 -11.17 6.46 -1.54
N PRO A 48 -12.32 6.86 -2.12
CA PRO A 48 -12.63 6.55 -3.52
C PRO A 48 -11.63 7.15 -4.52
N GLU A 49 -11.14 8.36 -4.26
CA GLU A 49 -10.11 8.99 -5.12
C GLU A 49 -8.73 8.41 -4.84
N LEU A 50 -8.43 8.07 -3.59
CA LEU A 50 -7.19 7.37 -3.24
C LEU A 50 -7.10 5.99 -3.91
N GLU A 51 -8.20 5.24 -3.95
CA GLU A 51 -8.24 3.88 -4.50
C GLU A 51 -7.96 3.84 -6.02
N LYS A 52 -8.27 4.93 -6.73
CA LYS A 52 -7.95 5.08 -8.16
C LYS A 52 -6.46 5.27 -8.42
N GLN A 53 -5.67 5.67 -7.41
CA GLN A 53 -4.23 5.91 -7.52
C GLN A 53 -3.41 4.61 -7.47
N ARG A 54 -3.85 3.57 -8.19
CA ARG A 54 -3.10 2.32 -8.40
C ARG A 54 -2.12 2.52 -9.55
N SER A 55 -0.83 2.39 -9.26
CA SER A 55 0.25 2.36 -10.26
C SER A 55 0.18 1.13 -11.15
#